data_AF-B9TKE7-F1
#
_entry.id   AF-B9TKE7-F1
#
_cell.length_a   1.000
_cell.length_b   1.000
_cell.length_c   1.000
_cell.angle_alpha   90.00
_cell.angle_beta   90.00
_cell.angle_gamma   90.00
#
_symmetry.space_group_name_H-M   'P 1'
#
loop_
_entity.id
_entity.type
_entity.pdbx_description
1 polymer ?
#
loop_
_entity_poly.entity_id
_entity_poly.type
_entity_poly.pdbx_seq_one_letter_code
_entity_poly.pdbx_strand_id
1 'polypeptide(L)'
;MPRKGMRTIFFKPTTASSSSSSPMRSPQRHTFSDTLMDENIENAYSLVSKWDSDDSSNYCNLSSLFTQNNRQEATQYLNSIRELQSAMQYYITENSASEKLVRAQNLMQIAMKRLEKEFYRILKSNRDYLDAESVSSHSSRASNVSAVSEDSENDDSEDDSSSRHGGGSISEVERVSLIAMADLKAIADCMIASGYGKECVRIYKLVRKSIIDESLYHLGVESLNFSQVQKMDWEVVEIKIKTWLNAVKFAVKTLFYGERILCDHVFSASASITESCFAEITREGALALFAFPENVAKCKKTPEK
;
A
#
# COMPACT_ATOMS: atom_id res chain seq x y z
N MET A 1 4.47 46.71 78.66
CA MET A 1 3.60 46.34 79.80
C MET A 1 3.01 47.63 80.39
N PRO A 2 1.77 47.72 80.94
CA PRO A 2 0.79 46.67 81.26
C PRO A 2 -0.70 46.93 80.90
N ARG A 3 -1.45 45.82 80.77
CA ARG A 3 -2.81 45.46 81.26
C ARG A 3 -4.12 46.23 80.90
N LYS A 4 -5.04 45.38 80.38
CA LYS A 4 -6.47 45.17 80.72
C LYS A 4 -7.53 46.16 80.20
N GLY A 5 -8.57 45.60 79.57
CA GLY A 5 -9.90 46.22 79.49
C GLY A 5 -10.83 45.57 78.46
N MET A 6 -11.66 44.63 78.90
CA MET A 6 -12.70 43.90 78.15
C MET A 6 -13.76 44.84 77.54
N ARG A 7 -14.27 44.53 76.33
CA ARG A 7 -15.71 44.59 76.01
C ARG A 7 -16.09 43.54 74.96
N THR A 8 -16.88 42.59 75.43
CA THR A 8 -17.68 41.61 74.69
C THR A 8 -18.82 42.34 73.98
N ILE A 9 -19.03 42.04 72.69
CA ILE A 9 -20.31 42.26 72.02
C ILE A 9 -20.67 40.98 71.28
N PHE A 10 -21.74 40.36 71.74
CA PHE A 10 -22.34 39.16 71.17
C PHE A 10 -22.97 39.47 69.82
N PHE A 11 -22.57 38.78 68.75
CA PHE A 11 -23.44 38.54 67.60
C PHE A 11 -23.32 37.08 67.16
N LYS A 12 -24.49 36.45 67.01
CA LYS A 12 -24.73 35.02 66.78
C LYS A 12 -24.18 34.55 65.42
N PRO A 13 -23.81 33.26 65.28
CA PRO A 13 -23.40 32.69 64.01
C PRO A 13 -24.62 32.36 63.15
N THR A 14 -24.65 32.85 61.91
CA THR A 14 -25.54 32.30 60.87
C THR A 14 -24.71 31.33 60.04
N THR A 15 -24.88 30.04 60.33
CA THR A 15 -24.45 28.95 59.47
C THR A 15 -25.31 28.97 58.20
N ALA A 16 -24.79 29.52 57.12
CA ALA A 16 -25.30 29.26 55.78
C ALA A 16 -24.32 28.28 55.12
N SER A 17 -24.66 27.01 55.20
CA SER A 17 -24.07 25.92 54.42
C SER A 17 -24.28 26.22 52.93
N SER A 18 -23.27 26.77 52.27
CA SER A 18 -23.19 26.78 50.81
C SER A 18 -22.86 25.36 50.35
N SER A 19 -23.91 24.54 50.23
CA SER A 19 -23.89 23.30 49.49
C SER A 19 -23.36 23.57 48.09
N SER A 20 -22.17 23.06 47.79
CA SER A 20 -21.64 22.96 46.44
C SER A 20 -22.59 22.08 45.62
N SER A 21 -23.51 22.70 44.90
CA SER A 21 -24.26 22.03 43.85
C SER A 21 -23.27 21.66 42.76
N SER A 22 -22.84 20.40 42.75
CA SER A 22 -22.22 19.79 41.58
C SER A 22 -23.08 20.11 40.35
N PRO A 23 -22.51 20.59 39.24
CA PRO A 23 -23.30 20.74 38.03
C PRO A 23 -23.86 19.37 37.68
N MET A 24 -25.20 19.26 37.70
CA MET A 24 -25.89 18.05 37.30
C MET A 24 -25.39 17.67 35.91
N ARG A 25 -24.77 16.49 35.80
CA ARG A 25 -24.43 15.87 34.52
C ARG A 25 -25.73 15.79 33.72
N SER A 26 -25.85 16.61 32.69
CA SER A 26 -26.98 16.55 31.76
C SER A 26 -27.15 15.10 31.30
N PRO A 27 -28.38 14.55 31.27
CA PRO A 27 -28.59 13.21 30.73
C PRO A 27 -28.00 13.18 29.33
N GLN A 28 -27.13 12.19 29.06
CA GLN A 28 -26.55 11.99 27.73
C GLN A 28 -27.72 11.91 26.75
N ARG A 29 -27.89 12.96 25.93
CA ARG A 29 -28.88 12.93 24.87
C ARG A 29 -28.35 11.92 23.86
N HIS A 30 -28.86 10.69 23.93
CA HIS A 30 -28.65 9.71 22.87
C HIS A 30 -29.27 10.27 21.61
N THR A 31 -28.43 10.81 20.74
CA THR A 31 -28.86 11.31 19.44
C THR A 31 -29.01 10.13 18.48
N PHE A 32 -29.80 10.32 17.42
CA PHE A 32 -29.86 9.34 16.34
C PHE A 32 -28.47 9.05 15.75
N SER A 33 -27.58 10.05 15.75
CA SER A 33 -26.18 9.92 15.35
C SER A 33 -25.41 8.98 16.28
N ASP A 34 -25.60 9.07 17.60
CA ASP A 34 -24.97 8.15 18.55
C ASP A 34 -25.34 6.69 18.28
N THR A 35 -26.63 6.43 18.04
CA THR A 35 -27.11 5.06 17.76
C THR A 35 -26.55 4.51 16.47
N LEU A 36 -26.42 5.35 15.43
CA LEU A 36 -25.86 4.94 14.14
C LEU A 36 -24.36 4.67 14.23
N MET A 37 -23.60 5.49 14.98
CA MET A 37 -22.16 5.26 15.17
C MET A 37 -21.90 4.04 16.05
N ASP A 38 -22.77 3.76 17.02
CA ASP A 38 -22.74 2.52 17.80
C ASP A 38 -22.95 1.30 16.90
N GLU A 39 -23.96 1.34 16.03
CA GLU A 39 -24.24 0.26 15.07
C GLU A 39 -23.04 0.01 14.15
N ASN A 40 -22.38 1.07 13.65
CA ASN A 40 -21.17 0.95 12.85
C ASN A 40 -20.04 0.22 13.61
N ILE A 41 -19.87 0.50 14.90
CA ILE A 41 -18.85 -0.16 15.74
C ILE A 41 -19.21 -1.65 15.94
N GLU A 42 -20.48 -1.98 16.16
CA GLU A 42 -20.91 -3.38 16.32
C GLU A 42 -20.82 -4.18 15.02
N ASN A 43 -21.18 -3.59 13.88
CA ASN A 43 -21.04 -4.21 12.56
C ASN A 43 -19.57 -4.50 12.25
N ALA A 44 -18.69 -3.52 12.50
CA ALA A 44 -17.25 -3.71 12.37
C ALA A 44 -16.73 -4.79 13.33
N TYR A 45 -17.20 -4.83 14.59
CA TYR A 45 -16.84 -5.87 15.55
C TYR A 45 -17.18 -7.26 15.02
N SER A 46 -18.41 -7.47 14.53
CA SER A 46 -18.86 -8.76 14.01
C SER A 46 -17.97 -9.27 12.87
N LEU A 47 -17.67 -8.40 11.89
CA LEU A 47 -16.83 -8.74 10.74
C LEU A 47 -15.37 -8.96 11.15
N VAL A 48 -14.80 -8.07 11.96
CA VAL A 48 -13.40 -8.17 12.39
C VAL A 48 -13.18 -9.42 13.24
N SER A 49 -14.03 -9.69 14.23
CA SER A 49 -13.90 -10.87 15.09
C SER A 49 -14.07 -12.18 14.33
N LYS A 50 -14.94 -12.22 13.31
CA LYS A 50 -15.08 -13.38 12.42
C LYS A 50 -13.74 -13.73 11.76
N TRP A 51 -13.05 -12.72 11.22
CA TRP A 51 -11.80 -12.90 10.47
C TRP A 51 -10.53 -12.95 11.33
N ASP A 52 -10.63 -12.56 12.60
CA ASP A 52 -9.56 -12.68 13.60
C ASP A 52 -9.54 -14.08 14.24
N SER A 53 -10.71 -14.71 14.45
CA SER A 53 -10.83 -16.04 15.08
C SER A 53 -10.21 -17.17 14.25
N ASP A 54 -10.20 -17.04 12.91
CA ASP A 54 -9.65 -18.02 11.97
C ASP A 54 -8.12 -18.20 12.09
N ASP A 55 -7.43 -17.31 12.80
CA ASP A 55 -5.97 -17.30 12.97
C ASP A 55 -5.47 -18.31 14.02
N SER A 56 -6.38 -18.92 14.81
CA SER A 56 -6.04 -19.85 15.92
C SER A 56 -5.75 -21.28 15.48
N SER A 57 -6.00 -21.65 14.22
CA SER A 57 -5.64 -22.96 13.69
C SER A 57 -4.26 -22.89 13.04
N ASN A 58 -3.36 -23.84 13.34
CA ASN A 58 -2.02 -23.98 12.75
C ASN A 58 -2.01 -24.19 11.21
N TYR A 59 -3.16 -24.00 10.55
CA TYR A 59 -3.38 -24.00 9.11
C TYR A 59 -3.50 -22.56 8.58
N CYS A 60 -2.59 -21.67 8.99
CA CYS A 60 -2.49 -20.24 8.63
C CYS A 60 -2.49 -19.95 7.11
N ASN A 61 -2.52 -20.99 6.27
CA ASN A 61 -2.46 -20.93 4.82
C ASN A 61 -3.82 -20.99 4.11
N LEU A 62 -4.95 -21.30 4.77
CA LEU A 62 -6.19 -21.61 4.02
C LEU A 62 -7.24 -20.49 3.87
N SER A 63 -7.46 -19.61 4.86
CA SER A 63 -8.59 -18.65 4.79
C SER A 63 -8.14 -17.29 4.22
N SER A 64 -8.43 -17.04 2.95
CA SER A 64 -8.25 -15.72 2.31
C SER A 64 -9.53 -14.92 2.22
N LEU A 65 -9.51 -13.71 2.77
CA LEU A 65 -10.63 -12.77 2.66
C LEU A 65 -10.84 -12.40 1.18
N PHE A 66 -9.75 -12.24 0.43
CA PHE A 66 -9.78 -11.88 -0.98
C PHE A 66 -9.74 -13.12 -1.91
N THR A 67 -10.46 -14.20 -1.56
CA THR A 67 -10.73 -15.30 -2.51
C THR A 67 -11.88 -14.94 -3.47
N GLN A 68 -11.93 -15.62 -4.62
CA GLN A 68 -13.02 -15.44 -5.58
C GLN A 68 -14.41 -15.74 -5.00
N ASN A 69 -14.50 -16.63 -4.01
CA ASN A 69 -15.77 -16.96 -3.35
C ASN A 69 -16.19 -15.94 -2.29
N ASN A 70 -15.25 -15.12 -1.77
CA ASN A 70 -15.49 -14.20 -0.65
C ASN A 70 -15.42 -12.73 -1.08
N ARG A 71 -15.57 -12.40 -2.36
CA ARG A 71 -15.47 -11.02 -2.89
C ARG A 71 -16.44 -10.03 -2.24
N GLN A 72 -17.67 -10.45 -2.03
CA GLN A 72 -18.68 -9.62 -1.37
C GLN A 72 -18.29 -9.37 0.09
N GLU A 73 -17.79 -10.40 0.77
CA GLU A 73 -17.34 -10.30 2.15
C GLU A 73 -16.10 -9.41 2.30
N ALA A 74 -15.14 -9.50 1.39
CA ALA A 74 -14.00 -8.56 1.33
C ALA A 74 -14.47 -7.12 1.18
N THR A 75 -15.48 -6.88 0.34
CA THR A 75 -16.05 -5.54 0.13
C THR A 75 -16.76 -5.04 1.40
N GLN A 76 -17.55 -5.90 2.04
CA GLN A 76 -18.21 -5.58 3.32
C GLN A 76 -17.18 -5.28 4.42
N TYR A 77 -16.10 -6.05 4.48
CA TYR A 77 -15.01 -5.83 5.42
C TYR A 77 -14.37 -4.44 5.24
N LEU A 78 -14.01 -4.08 4.00
CA LEU A 78 -13.44 -2.76 3.70
C LEU A 78 -14.44 -1.62 3.97
N ASN A 79 -15.73 -1.81 3.71
CA ASN A 79 -16.75 -0.82 4.02
C ASN A 79 -16.92 -0.63 5.54
N SER A 80 -16.93 -1.73 6.31
CA SER A 80 -17.05 -1.67 7.77
C SER A 80 -15.90 -0.90 8.42
N ILE A 81 -14.70 -0.96 7.85
CA ILE A 81 -13.54 -0.16 8.30
C ILE A 81 -13.78 1.33 8.05
N ARG A 82 -14.36 1.70 6.90
CA ARG A 82 -14.68 3.10 6.58
C ARG A 82 -15.76 3.66 7.51
N GLU A 83 -16.77 2.86 7.80
CA GLU A 83 -17.82 3.18 8.77
C GLU A 83 -17.25 3.32 10.19
N LEU A 84 -16.36 2.40 10.58
CA LEU A 84 -15.63 2.45 11.85
C LEU A 84 -14.79 3.72 11.96
N GLN A 85 -14.08 4.11 10.90
CA GLN A 85 -13.32 5.35 10.86
C GLN A 85 -14.23 6.58 11.04
N SER A 86 -15.41 6.58 10.42
CA SER A 86 -16.40 7.65 10.56
C SER A 86 -16.92 7.74 12.00
N ALA A 87 -17.20 6.59 12.64
CA ALA A 87 -17.58 6.53 14.05
C ALA A 87 -16.46 7.03 14.97
N MET A 88 -15.20 6.70 14.69
CA MET A 88 -14.05 7.23 15.44
C MET A 88 -13.97 8.75 15.34
N GLN A 89 -14.09 9.33 14.14
CA GLN A 89 -14.06 10.79 13.95
C GLN A 89 -15.20 11.50 14.69
N TYR A 90 -16.39 10.91 14.69
CA TYR A 90 -17.53 11.40 15.46
C TYR A 90 -17.22 11.43 16.97
N TYR A 91 -16.79 10.31 17.55
CA TYR A 91 -16.52 10.25 18.99
C TYR A 91 -15.30 11.08 19.40
N ILE A 92 -14.31 11.28 18.53
CA ILE A 92 -13.22 12.23 18.80
C ILE A 92 -13.77 13.65 19.01
N THR A 93 -14.77 14.05 18.21
CA THR A 93 -15.37 15.39 18.25
C THR A 93 -16.30 15.57 19.44
N GLU A 94 -17.14 14.58 19.71
CA GLU A 94 -18.16 14.65 20.77
C GLU A 94 -17.59 14.37 22.17
N ASN A 95 -16.77 13.33 22.30
CA ASN A 95 -16.21 12.92 23.58
C ASN A 95 -14.95 12.05 23.39
N SER A 96 -13.80 12.71 23.38
CA SER A 96 -12.49 12.08 23.20
C SER A 96 -12.11 11.08 24.30
N ALA A 97 -12.78 11.09 25.46
CA ALA A 97 -12.57 10.14 26.56
C ALA A 97 -13.60 8.98 26.56
N SER A 98 -14.38 8.81 25.48
CA SER A 98 -15.38 7.75 25.37
C SER A 98 -14.75 6.35 25.28
N GLU A 99 -15.24 5.41 26.08
CA GLU A 99 -14.87 3.98 25.97
C GLU A 99 -15.17 3.40 24.58
N LYS A 100 -16.20 3.93 23.90
CA LYS A 100 -16.55 3.55 22.53
C LYS A 100 -15.45 3.91 21.53
N LEU A 101 -14.81 5.06 21.72
CA LEU A 101 -13.67 5.47 20.89
C LEU A 101 -12.49 4.52 21.10
N VAL A 102 -12.19 4.14 22.35
CA VAL A 102 -11.14 3.17 22.65
C VAL A 102 -11.44 1.81 22.02
N ARG A 103 -12.69 1.32 22.11
CA ARG A 103 -13.12 0.08 21.46
C ARG A 103 -12.96 0.17 19.93
N ALA A 104 -13.38 1.27 19.33
CA ALA A 104 -13.28 1.49 17.89
C ALA A 104 -11.81 1.54 17.43
N GLN A 105 -10.92 2.20 18.19
CA GLN A 105 -9.49 2.22 17.93
C GLN A 105 -8.86 0.83 17.99
N ASN A 106 -9.22 0.02 18.98
CA ASN A 106 -8.73 -1.36 19.08
C ASN A 106 -9.21 -2.21 17.89
N LEU A 107 -10.48 -2.08 17.50
CA LEU A 107 -11.01 -2.75 16.31
C LEU A 107 -10.31 -2.33 15.03
N MET A 108 -10.01 -1.04 14.88
CA MET A 108 -9.26 -0.52 13.74
C MET A 108 -7.87 -1.17 13.67
N GLN A 109 -7.16 -1.31 14.78
CA GLN A 109 -5.85 -1.94 14.81
C GLN A 109 -5.90 -3.42 14.38
N ILE A 110 -6.88 -4.18 14.88
CA ILE A 110 -7.07 -5.59 14.50
C ILE A 110 -7.39 -5.69 13.00
N ALA A 111 -8.29 -4.83 12.51
CA ALA A 111 -8.68 -4.80 11.11
C ALA A 111 -7.49 -4.49 10.19
N MET A 112 -6.67 -3.50 10.56
CA MET A 112 -5.46 -3.14 9.81
C MET A 112 -4.43 -4.27 9.82
N LYS A 113 -4.25 -4.98 10.94
CA LYS A 113 -3.37 -6.15 11.00
C LYS A 113 -3.83 -7.28 10.07
N ARG A 114 -5.15 -7.46 9.92
CA ARG A 114 -5.69 -8.40 8.93
C ARG A 114 -5.40 -7.94 7.51
N LEU A 115 -5.65 -6.67 7.19
CA LEU A 115 -5.36 -6.12 5.86
C LEU A 115 -3.86 -6.20 5.52
N GLU A 116 -2.97 -5.96 6.48
CA GLU A 116 -1.51 -6.16 6.31
C GLU A 116 -1.19 -7.60 5.86
N LYS A 117 -1.79 -8.62 6.51
CA LYS A 117 -1.59 -10.03 6.16
C LYS A 117 -2.15 -10.37 4.78
N GLU A 118 -3.36 -9.89 4.48
CA GLU A 118 -4.01 -10.08 3.17
C GLU A 118 -3.16 -9.47 2.05
N PHE A 119 -2.72 -8.23 2.24
CA PHE A 119 -1.88 -7.51 1.28
C PHE A 119 -0.56 -8.23 1.02
N TYR A 120 0.13 -8.67 2.09
CA TYR A 120 1.34 -9.49 1.96
C TYR A 120 1.07 -10.80 1.20
N ARG A 121 -0.03 -11.49 1.52
CA ARG A 121 -0.36 -12.76 0.86
C ARG A 121 -0.63 -12.55 -0.62
N ILE A 122 -1.43 -11.56 -1.01
CA ILE A 122 -1.72 -11.30 -2.43
C ILE A 122 -0.43 -11.00 -3.19
N LEU A 123 0.45 -10.16 -2.64
CA LEU A 123 1.77 -9.89 -3.24
C LEU A 123 2.63 -11.14 -3.38
N LYS A 124 2.63 -12.01 -2.37
CA LYS A 124 3.46 -13.24 -2.35
C LYS A 124 2.92 -14.34 -3.26
N SER A 125 1.61 -14.57 -3.26
CA SER A 125 0.96 -15.62 -4.05
C SER A 125 0.90 -15.30 -5.53
N ASN A 126 1.00 -14.02 -5.90
CA ASN A 126 0.96 -13.56 -7.29
C ASN A 126 2.34 -13.08 -7.79
N ARG A 127 3.44 -13.63 -7.26
CA ARG A 127 4.80 -13.25 -7.68
C ARG A 127 5.00 -13.34 -9.20
N ASP A 128 4.62 -14.47 -9.79
CA ASP A 128 4.82 -14.75 -11.21
C ASP A 128 3.82 -13.99 -12.11
N TYR A 129 2.63 -13.67 -11.57
CA TYR A 129 1.56 -12.97 -12.29
C TYR A 129 1.76 -11.44 -12.25
N LEU A 130 2.32 -10.92 -11.17
CA LEU A 130 2.72 -9.52 -11.03
C LEU A 130 4.15 -9.28 -11.53
N ASP A 131 4.71 -10.21 -12.30
CA ASP A 131 5.99 -9.99 -12.96
C ASP A 131 5.86 -8.88 -14.01
N ALA A 132 6.96 -8.15 -14.18
CA ALA A 132 6.96 -6.89 -14.88
C ALA A 132 6.65 -7.04 -16.38
N GLU A 133 6.83 -8.23 -16.96
CA GLU A 133 6.45 -8.55 -18.33
C GLU A 133 4.92 -8.63 -18.52
N SER A 134 4.21 -9.26 -17.57
CA SER A 134 2.73 -9.30 -17.57
C SER A 134 2.17 -7.88 -17.46
N VAL A 135 2.63 -7.12 -16.47
CA VAL A 135 2.16 -5.74 -16.21
C VAL A 135 2.46 -4.79 -17.37
N SER A 136 3.65 -4.88 -17.97
CA SER A 136 4.04 -4.09 -19.15
C SER A 136 3.18 -4.41 -20.37
N SER A 137 2.91 -5.70 -20.61
CA SER A 137 2.07 -6.17 -21.70
C SER A 137 0.64 -5.64 -21.57
N HIS A 138 0.08 -5.56 -20.36
CA HIS A 138 -1.24 -5.00 -20.11
C HIS A 138 -1.33 -3.51 -20.46
N SER A 139 -0.31 -2.73 -20.09
CA SER A 139 -0.25 -1.30 -20.42
C SER A 139 -0.25 -1.08 -21.94
N SER A 140 0.57 -1.82 -22.68
CA SER A 140 0.63 -1.69 -24.15
C SER A 140 -0.72 -1.96 -24.84
N ARG A 141 -1.52 -2.91 -24.31
CA ARG A 141 -2.86 -3.22 -24.84
C ARG A 141 -3.91 -2.20 -24.42
N ALA A 142 -3.88 -1.73 -23.17
CA ALA A 142 -4.79 -0.67 -22.71
C ALA A 142 -4.59 0.63 -23.51
N SER A 143 -3.33 0.99 -23.79
CA SER A 143 -2.97 2.14 -24.64
C SER A 143 -3.51 2.01 -26.08
N ASN A 144 -3.46 0.82 -26.66
CA ASN A 144 -3.99 0.56 -28.01
C ASN A 144 -5.52 0.66 -28.08
N VAL A 145 -6.24 0.37 -26.98
CA VAL A 145 -7.70 0.53 -26.89
C VAL A 145 -8.09 1.98 -26.63
N SER A 146 -7.24 2.77 -25.97
CA SER A 146 -7.48 4.23 -25.81
C SER A 146 -7.12 5.06 -27.06
N ALA A 147 -6.30 4.54 -27.97
CA ALA A 147 -5.86 5.25 -29.18
C ALA A 147 -6.82 5.12 -30.39
N VAL A 148 -7.93 4.38 -30.27
CA VAL A 148 -8.92 4.19 -31.35
C VAL A 148 -10.07 5.20 -31.30
N SER A 149 -9.84 6.38 -30.75
CA SER A 149 -10.84 7.46 -30.73
C SER A 149 -10.14 8.80 -30.88
N GLU A 150 -9.78 9.15 -32.13
CA GLU A 150 -9.73 10.53 -32.63
C GLU A 150 -9.36 10.50 -34.13
N ASP A 151 -10.41 10.69 -34.93
CA ASP A 151 -10.48 11.38 -36.22
C ASP A 151 -9.21 11.58 -37.06
N SER A 152 -9.19 10.98 -38.26
CA SER A 152 -8.63 11.59 -39.48
C SER A 152 -9.08 10.83 -40.71
N GLU A 153 -9.96 11.46 -41.48
CA GLU A 153 -10.28 11.12 -42.87
C GLU A 153 -9.08 11.48 -43.77
N ASN A 154 -8.45 10.50 -44.41
CA ASN A 154 -7.95 10.60 -45.80
C ASN A 154 -7.27 9.31 -46.31
N ASP A 155 -7.94 8.75 -47.32
CA ASP A 155 -7.50 8.23 -48.63
C ASP A 155 -6.15 7.54 -48.88
N ASP A 156 -6.32 6.37 -49.51
CA ASP A 156 -5.50 5.54 -50.41
C ASP A 156 -4.08 5.08 -50.06
N SER A 157 -3.97 3.77 -49.78
CA SER A 157 -2.99 2.89 -50.41
C SER A 157 -3.26 1.42 -50.05
N GLU A 158 -3.46 0.58 -51.07
CA GLU A 158 -3.61 -0.86 -50.95
C GLU A 158 -2.26 -1.54 -50.73
N ASP A 159 -2.10 -2.31 -49.63
CA ASP A 159 -1.33 -3.56 -49.67
C ASP A 159 -1.62 -4.51 -48.48
N ASP A 160 -1.78 -5.76 -48.88
CA ASP A 160 -1.67 -7.09 -48.24
C ASP A 160 -2.07 -7.42 -46.78
N SER A 161 -2.96 -8.42 -46.70
CA SER A 161 -3.07 -9.51 -45.71
C SER A 161 -3.03 -9.22 -44.21
N SER A 162 -4.23 -9.12 -43.60
CA SER A 162 -4.87 -10.22 -42.85
C SER A 162 -5.76 -9.71 -41.70
N SER A 163 -7.07 -9.90 -41.89
CA SER A 163 -8.12 -10.08 -40.86
C SER A 163 -7.96 -9.35 -39.51
N ARG A 164 -8.43 -8.11 -39.44
CA ARG A 164 -8.97 -7.56 -38.19
C ARG A 164 -10.37 -8.12 -37.94
N HIS A 165 -10.51 -9.09 -37.05
CA HIS A 165 -11.72 -9.45 -36.26
C HIS A 165 -11.16 -10.14 -35.00
N GLY A 166 -11.17 -9.59 -33.79
CA GLY A 166 -12.32 -9.00 -33.09
C GLY A 166 -12.71 -9.95 -31.96
N GLY A 167 -12.06 -9.84 -30.80
CA GLY A 167 -12.33 -10.67 -29.62
C GLY A 167 -11.07 -11.17 -28.92
N GLY A 168 -10.21 -10.26 -28.44
CA GLY A 168 -9.03 -10.65 -27.67
C GLY A 168 -9.46 -11.25 -26.33
N SER A 169 -9.64 -12.57 -26.29
CA SER A 169 -9.87 -13.29 -25.05
C SER A 169 -8.72 -12.97 -24.09
N ILE A 170 -9.05 -12.31 -22.98
CA ILE A 170 -8.09 -12.04 -21.91
C ILE A 170 -7.56 -13.39 -21.43
N SER A 171 -6.24 -13.57 -21.46
CA SER A 171 -5.60 -14.81 -21.02
C SER A 171 -5.88 -15.04 -19.52
N GLU A 172 -5.88 -16.28 -19.08
CA GLU A 172 -6.11 -16.61 -17.67
C GLU A 172 -5.11 -15.89 -16.75
N VAL A 173 -3.84 -15.84 -17.17
CA VAL A 173 -2.74 -15.11 -16.51
C VAL A 173 -3.05 -13.61 -16.37
N GLU A 174 -3.61 -12.99 -17.41
CA GLU A 174 -3.99 -11.58 -17.41
C GLU A 174 -5.18 -11.31 -16.47
N ARG A 175 -6.16 -12.23 -16.40
CA ARG A 175 -7.29 -12.10 -15.46
C ARG A 175 -6.84 -12.19 -14.01
N VAL A 176 -5.96 -13.14 -13.68
CA VAL A 176 -5.43 -13.31 -12.32
C VAL A 176 -4.67 -12.05 -11.89
N SER A 177 -3.84 -11.50 -12.78
CA SER A 177 -3.07 -10.28 -12.53
C SER A 177 -3.97 -9.07 -12.27
N LEU A 178 -5.02 -8.88 -13.09
CA LEU A 178 -5.96 -7.77 -12.93
C LEU A 178 -6.75 -7.85 -11.61
N ILE A 179 -7.17 -9.06 -11.21
CA ILE A 179 -7.87 -9.27 -9.94
C ILE A 179 -6.93 -8.95 -8.77
N ALA A 180 -5.70 -9.47 -8.80
CA ALA A 180 -4.71 -9.19 -7.76
C ALA A 180 -4.40 -7.69 -7.66
N MET A 181 -4.21 -6.99 -8.78
CA MET A 181 -3.97 -5.54 -8.80
C MET A 181 -5.13 -4.76 -8.20
N ALA A 182 -6.37 -5.10 -8.57
CA ALA A 182 -7.57 -4.46 -8.04
C ALA A 182 -7.71 -4.68 -6.51
N ASP A 183 -7.37 -5.87 -6.03
CA ASP A 183 -7.42 -6.19 -4.60
C ASP A 183 -6.33 -5.48 -3.80
N LEU A 184 -5.11 -5.44 -4.33
CA LEU A 184 -4.02 -4.65 -3.75
C LEU A 184 -4.40 -3.19 -3.66
N LYS A 185 -4.98 -2.62 -4.73
CA LYS A 185 -5.45 -1.22 -4.73
C LYS A 185 -6.54 -1.01 -3.67
N ALA A 186 -7.56 -1.86 -3.62
CA ALA A 186 -8.66 -1.71 -2.66
C ALA A 186 -8.18 -1.75 -1.20
N ILE A 187 -7.22 -2.64 -0.89
CA ILE A 187 -6.59 -2.70 0.43
C ILE A 187 -5.74 -1.45 0.68
N ALA A 188 -4.88 -1.05 -0.27
CA ALA A 188 -4.01 0.11 -0.13
C ALA A 188 -4.80 1.41 0.08
N ASP A 189 -5.85 1.65 -0.71
CA ASP A 189 -6.75 2.79 -0.56
C ASP A 189 -7.36 2.83 0.86
N CYS A 190 -7.85 1.69 1.34
CA CYS A 190 -8.45 1.57 2.67
C CYS A 190 -7.42 1.85 3.79
N MET A 191 -6.24 1.24 3.70
CA MET A 191 -5.16 1.45 4.69
C MET A 191 -4.68 2.89 4.70
N ILE A 192 -4.48 3.50 3.52
CA ILE A 192 -4.03 4.90 3.40
C ILE A 192 -5.07 5.85 3.97
N ALA A 193 -6.35 5.69 3.59
CA ALA A 193 -7.44 6.50 4.11
C ALA A 193 -7.56 6.40 5.65
N SER A 194 -7.27 5.22 6.20
CA SER A 194 -7.29 4.95 7.65
C SER A 194 -6.05 5.43 8.40
N GLY A 195 -5.03 5.97 7.72
CA GLY A 195 -3.79 6.45 8.32
C GLY A 195 -2.65 5.41 8.45
N TYR A 196 -2.82 4.22 7.87
CA TYR A 196 -1.89 3.09 7.90
C TYR A 196 -1.08 2.95 6.60
N GLY A 197 -0.89 4.05 5.87
CA GLY A 197 -0.15 4.06 4.60
C GLY A 197 1.31 3.59 4.76
N LYS A 198 1.96 3.89 5.88
CA LYS A 198 3.37 3.50 6.13
C LYS A 198 3.52 1.99 6.24
N GLU A 199 2.60 1.33 6.93
CA GLU A 199 2.55 -0.13 7.11
C GLU A 199 2.30 -0.82 5.77
N CYS A 200 1.35 -0.30 4.99
CA CYS A 200 1.05 -0.78 3.63
C CYS A 200 2.30 -0.71 2.72
N VAL A 201 2.93 0.47 2.64
CA VAL A 201 4.13 0.70 1.83
C VAL A 201 5.29 -0.18 2.28
N ARG A 202 5.49 -0.37 3.58
CA ARG A 202 6.53 -1.26 4.12
C ARG A 202 6.37 -2.69 3.60
N ILE A 203 5.16 -3.22 3.59
CA ILE A 203 4.87 -4.58 3.10
C ILE A 203 5.08 -4.66 1.59
N TYR A 204 4.56 -3.68 0.85
CA TYR A 204 4.72 -3.61 -0.60
C TYR A 204 6.20 -3.65 -0.98
N LYS A 205 6.99 -2.74 -0.41
CA LYS A 205 8.44 -2.65 -0.63
C LYS A 205 9.15 -3.95 -0.30
N LEU A 206 8.84 -4.57 0.85
CA LEU A 206 9.49 -5.82 1.28
C LEU A 206 9.37 -6.90 0.20
N VAL A 207 8.18 -7.08 -0.36
CA VAL A 207 7.93 -8.13 -1.36
C VAL A 207 8.47 -7.73 -2.73
N ARG A 208 8.12 -6.54 -3.21
CA ARG A 208 8.46 -6.09 -4.58
C ARG A 208 9.95 -5.84 -4.77
N LYS A 209 10.64 -5.26 -3.78
CA LYS A 209 12.09 -5.11 -3.81
C LYS A 209 12.80 -6.45 -3.91
N SER A 210 12.36 -7.45 -3.13
CA SER A 210 12.91 -8.81 -3.21
C SER A 210 12.77 -9.40 -4.62
N ILE A 211 11.63 -9.18 -5.30
CA ILE A 211 11.42 -9.69 -6.66
C ILE A 211 12.36 -8.99 -7.64
N ILE A 212 12.43 -7.65 -7.60
CA ILE A 212 13.29 -6.87 -8.50
C ILE A 212 14.77 -7.22 -8.30
N ASP A 213 15.23 -7.31 -7.05
CA ASP A 213 16.61 -7.66 -6.72
C ASP A 213 16.96 -9.09 -7.19
N GLU A 214 16.04 -10.05 -7.02
CA GLU A 214 16.17 -11.43 -7.49
C GLU A 214 16.23 -11.51 -9.03
N SER A 215 15.36 -10.78 -9.74
CA SER A 215 15.38 -10.71 -11.20
C SER A 215 16.67 -10.08 -11.74
N LEU A 216 17.16 -9.01 -11.12
CA LEU A 216 18.43 -8.37 -11.52
C LEU A 216 19.62 -9.30 -11.28
N TYR A 217 19.62 -10.06 -10.18
CA TYR A 217 20.61 -11.08 -9.91
C TYR A 217 20.64 -12.15 -11.01
N HIS A 218 19.47 -12.66 -11.43
CA HIS A 218 19.37 -13.64 -12.51
C HIS A 218 19.78 -13.12 -13.89
N LEU A 219 19.67 -11.81 -14.13
CA LEU A 219 20.17 -11.16 -15.35
C LEU A 219 21.69 -10.98 -15.38
N GLY A 220 22.39 -11.35 -14.31
CA GLY A 220 23.84 -11.19 -14.20
C GLY A 220 24.27 -9.74 -13.91
N VAL A 221 23.39 -8.94 -13.28
CA VAL A 221 23.76 -7.61 -12.79
C VAL A 221 24.61 -7.79 -11.53
N GLU A 222 25.92 -7.82 -11.74
CA GLU A 222 26.91 -7.97 -10.67
C GLU A 222 27.44 -6.61 -10.19
N SER A 223 27.62 -6.45 -8.88
CA SER A 223 28.32 -5.30 -8.28
C SER A 223 29.84 -5.49 -8.36
N LEU A 224 30.40 -5.39 -9.58
CA LEU A 224 31.84 -5.44 -9.76
C LEU A 224 32.48 -4.12 -9.36
N ASN A 225 33.50 -4.18 -8.51
CA ASN A 225 34.31 -3.02 -8.15
C ASN A 225 35.39 -2.74 -9.21
N PHE A 226 35.90 -1.52 -9.22
CA PHE A 226 36.93 -1.08 -10.18
C PHE A 226 38.14 -2.02 -10.23
N SER A 227 38.66 -2.45 -9.08
CA SER A 227 39.83 -3.33 -8.98
C SER A 227 39.59 -4.71 -9.60
N GLN A 228 38.36 -5.24 -9.51
CA GLN A 228 37.96 -6.50 -10.15
C GLN A 228 37.93 -6.34 -11.66
N VAL A 229 37.27 -5.30 -12.17
CA VAL A 229 37.19 -5.04 -13.62
C VAL A 229 38.58 -4.80 -14.23
N GLN A 230 39.45 -4.07 -13.53
CA GLN A 230 40.80 -3.75 -14.00
C GLN A 230 41.69 -4.99 -14.16
N LYS A 231 41.50 -6.01 -13.30
CA LYS A 231 42.29 -7.24 -13.29
C LYS A 231 41.78 -8.30 -14.27
N MET A 232 40.61 -8.09 -14.88
CA MET A 232 40.03 -9.02 -15.84
C MET A 232 40.68 -8.88 -17.21
N ASP A 233 40.84 -10.02 -17.88
CA ASP A 233 41.20 -10.06 -19.29
C ASP A 233 40.12 -9.38 -20.14
N TRP A 234 40.53 -8.75 -21.24
CA TRP A 234 39.63 -7.93 -22.03
C TRP A 234 38.49 -8.73 -22.64
N GLU A 235 38.76 -9.97 -23.06
CA GLU A 235 37.77 -10.90 -23.61
C GLU A 235 36.64 -11.17 -22.59
N VAL A 236 36.97 -11.27 -21.30
CA VAL A 236 35.99 -11.46 -20.23
C VAL A 236 35.17 -10.18 -20.01
N VAL A 237 35.82 -9.02 -20.07
CA VAL A 237 35.14 -7.72 -19.96
C VAL A 237 34.17 -7.53 -21.13
N GLU A 238 34.55 -7.90 -22.35
CA GLU A 238 33.69 -7.80 -23.54
C GLU A 238 32.43 -8.67 -23.40
N ILE A 239 32.59 -9.91 -22.90
CA ILE A 239 31.44 -10.79 -22.59
C ILE A 239 30.53 -10.14 -21.55
N LYS A 240 31.10 -9.58 -20.47
CA LYS A 240 30.32 -8.89 -19.43
C LYS A 240 29.62 -7.63 -19.94
N ILE A 241 30.22 -6.88 -20.87
CA ILE A 241 29.57 -5.75 -21.54
C ILE A 241 28.33 -6.22 -22.32
N LYS A 242 28.43 -7.32 -23.08
CA LYS A 242 27.30 -7.90 -23.80
C LYS A 242 26.19 -8.36 -22.85
N THR A 243 26.55 -9.04 -21.76
CA THR A 243 25.58 -9.44 -20.71
C THR A 243 24.92 -8.21 -20.09
N TRP A 244 25.68 -7.19 -19.73
CA TRP A 244 25.17 -5.96 -19.16
C TRP A 244 24.22 -5.22 -20.11
N LEU A 245 24.53 -5.15 -21.41
CA LEU A 245 23.65 -4.53 -22.43
C LEU A 245 22.28 -5.22 -22.51
N ASN A 246 22.26 -6.55 -22.41
CA ASN A 246 21.01 -7.31 -22.38
C ASN A 246 20.27 -7.08 -21.06
N ALA A 247 20.99 -7.13 -19.93
CA ALA A 247 20.44 -6.93 -18.60
C ALA A 247 19.82 -5.53 -18.44
N VAL A 248 20.50 -4.46 -18.86
CA VAL A 248 19.99 -3.09 -18.75
C VAL A 248 18.76 -2.87 -19.63
N LYS A 249 18.73 -3.46 -20.84
CA LYS A 249 17.56 -3.39 -21.73
C LYS A 249 16.34 -4.03 -21.07
N PHE A 250 16.49 -5.22 -20.48
CA PHE A 250 15.41 -5.91 -19.78
C PHE A 250 15.02 -5.18 -18.49
N ALA A 251 16.00 -4.76 -17.68
CA ALA A 251 15.73 -4.06 -16.42
C ALA A 251 14.94 -2.77 -16.63
N VAL A 252 15.32 -1.95 -17.62
CA VAL A 252 14.64 -0.67 -17.88
C VAL A 252 13.28 -0.88 -18.57
N LYS A 253 13.23 -1.70 -19.63
CA LYS A 253 12.00 -1.84 -20.45
C LYS A 253 10.95 -2.76 -19.83
N THR A 254 11.39 -3.69 -18.97
CA THR A 254 10.51 -4.68 -18.37
C THR A 254 10.42 -4.41 -16.88
N LEU A 255 11.46 -4.69 -16.08
CA LEU A 255 11.39 -4.68 -14.61
C LEU A 255 10.93 -3.33 -14.02
N PHE A 256 11.67 -2.26 -14.29
CA PHE A 256 11.37 -0.94 -13.74
C PHE A 256 10.09 -0.36 -14.34
N TYR A 257 9.80 -0.61 -15.62
CA TYR A 257 8.56 -0.15 -16.22
C TYR A 257 7.32 -0.84 -15.65
N GLY A 258 7.35 -2.16 -15.48
CA GLY A 258 6.27 -2.90 -14.84
C GLY A 258 6.09 -2.53 -13.36
N GLU A 259 7.18 -2.31 -12.62
CA GLU A 259 7.09 -1.83 -11.24
C GLU A 259 6.50 -0.43 -11.14
N ARG A 260 6.82 0.45 -12.11
CA ARG A 260 6.21 1.79 -12.21
C ARG A 260 4.69 1.68 -12.37
N ILE A 261 4.23 0.89 -13.34
CA ILE A 261 2.79 0.69 -13.56
C ILE A 261 2.09 0.12 -12.32
N LEU A 262 2.71 -0.87 -11.66
CA LEU A 262 2.12 -1.50 -10.48
C LEU A 262 2.03 -0.51 -9.29
N CYS A 263 3.09 0.25 -9.04
CA CYS A 263 3.09 1.33 -8.05
C CYS A 263 2.00 2.36 -8.35
N ASP A 264 1.91 2.84 -9.59
CA ASP A 264 0.93 3.84 -10.02
C ASP A 264 -0.51 3.33 -9.82
N HIS A 265 -0.75 2.06 -10.12
CA HIS A 265 -2.06 1.44 -9.91
C HIS A 265 -2.42 1.31 -8.43
N VAL A 266 -1.57 0.63 -7.66
CA VAL A 266 -1.81 0.26 -6.26
C VAL A 266 -1.90 1.51 -5.37
N PHE A 267 -1.06 2.51 -5.61
CA PHE A 267 -0.97 3.72 -4.80
C PHE A 267 -1.56 4.96 -5.46
N SER A 268 -2.46 4.78 -6.44
CA SER A 268 -3.15 5.87 -7.15
C SER A 268 -3.82 6.92 -6.26
N ALA A 269 -4.16 6.60 -5.00
CA ALA A 269 -4.68 7.56 -4.03
C ALA A 269 -3.65 8.59 -3.53
N SER A 270 -2.34 8.38 -3.72
CA SER A 270 -1.28 9.28 -3.24
C SER A 270 -0.02 9.25 -4.11
N ALA A 271 0.13 10.26 -4.99
CA ALA A 271 1.30 10.41 -5.85
C ALA A 271 2.63 10.46 -5.07
N SER A 272 2.64 11.06 -3.88
CA SER A 272 3.83 11.08 -3.02
C SER A 272 4.26 9.68 -2.58
N ILE A 273 3.29 8.82 -2.25
CA ILE A 273 3.57 7.42 -1.89
C ILE A 273 4.06 6.67 -3.13
N THR A 274 3.39 6.84 -4.27
CA THR A 274 3.78 6.22 -5.54
C THR A 274 5.24 6.51 -5.91
N GLU A 275 5.62 7.79 -5.96
CA GLU A 275 6.98 8.19 -6.35
C GLU A 275 8.05 7.69 -5.37
N SER A 276 7.79 7.84 -4.06
CA SER A 276 8.75 7.40 -3.04
C SER A 276 8.91 5.89 -3.03
N CYS A 277 7.82 5.14 -3.16
CA CYS A 277 7.82 3.67 -3.17
C CYS A 277 8.59 3.13 -4.38
N PHE A 278 8.28 3.62 -5.58
CA PHE A 278 8.97 3.23 -6.81
C PHE A 278 10.48 3.53 -6.73
N ALA A 279 10.83 4.74 -6.30
CA ALA A 279 12.23 5.14 -6.19
C ALA A 279 12.97 4.26 -5.19
N GLU A 280 12.38 3.94 -4.04
CA GLU A 280 13.02 3.11 -3.02
C GLU A 280 13.19 1.65 -3.43
N ILE A 281 12.25 1.10 -4.21
CA ILE A 281 12.35 -0.27 -4.74
C ILE A 281 13.46 -0.38 -5.78
N THR A 282 13.53 0.58 -6.70
CA THR A 282 14.41 0.49 -7.88
C THR A 282 15.80 1.08 -7.67
N ARG A 283 16.01 1.91 -6.63
CA ARG A 283 17.27 2.66 -6.41
C ARG A 283 18.51 1.79 -6.43
N GLU A 284 18.54 0.73 -5.62
CA GLU A 284 19.75 -0.11 -5.49
C GLU A 284 20.04 -0.86 -6.79
N GLY A 285 19.02 -1.40 -7.45
CA GLY A 285 19.14 -2.03 -8.75
C GLY A 285 19.63 -1.08 -9.84
N ALA A 286 19.10 0.15 -9.88
CA ALA A 286 19.53 1.18 -10.82
C ALA A 286 20.99 1.59 -10.58
N LEU A 287 21.40 1.78 -9.32
CA LEU A 287 22.79 2.07 -8.98
C LEU A 287 23.73 0.93 -9.39
N ALA A 288 23.33 -0.32 -9.19
CA ALA A 288 24.12 -1.48 -9.62
C ALA A 288 24.30 -1.51 -11.15
N LEU A 289 23.26 -1.18 -11.91
CA LEU A 289 23.32 -1.08 -13.37
C LEU A 289 24.28 0.02 -13.85
N PHE A 290 24.39 1.15 -13.14
CA PHE A 290 25.32 2.22 -13.48
C PHE A 290 26.77 1.96 -13.04
N ALA A 291 26.97 1.20 -11.96
CA ALA A 291 28.30 0.96 -11.40
C ALA A 291 29.22 0.20 -12.37
N PHE A 292 28.71 -0.78 -13.11
CA PHE A 292 29.50 -1.57 -14.05
C PHE A 292 30.11 -0.73 -15.19
N PRO A 293 29.34 0.01 -16.02
CA PRO A 293 29.91 0.82 -17.10
C PRO A 293 30.82 1.94 -16.57
N GLU A 294 30.52 2.50 -15.39
CA GLU A 294 31.40 3.49 -14.76
C GLU A 294 32.78 2.90 -14.44
N ASN A 295 32.84 1.69 -13.91
CA ASN A 295 34.10 1.00 -13.59
C ASN A 295 34.86 0.57 -14.84
N VAL A 296 34.16 0.13 -15.89
CA VAL A 296 34.76 -0.16 -17.20
C VAL A 296 35.36 1.11 -17.81
N ALA A 297 34.64 2.22 -17.81
CA ALA A 297 35.09 3.48 -18.39
C ALA A 297 36.34 4.08 -17.71
N LYS A 298 36.56 3.76 -16.42
CA LYS A 298 37.76 4.16 -15.67
C LYS A 298 39.00 3.32 -15.99
N CYS A 299 38.84 2.15 -16.64
CA CYS A 299 39.97 1.31 -17.01
C CYS A 299 40.82 2.01 -18.09
N LYS A 300 42.16 1.87 -18.02
CA LYS A 300 43.07 2.53 -18.98
C LYS A 300 42.71 2.11 -20.41
N LYS A 301 42.47 3.11 -21.27
CA LYS A 301 42.24 2.96 -22.71
C LYS A 301 43.51 2.44 -23.39
N THR A 302 43.61 1.12 -23.56
CA THR A 302 44.37 0.57 -24.69
C THR A 302 43.52 0.73 -25.95
N PRO A 303 44.08 0.86 -27.16
CA PRO A 303 43.30 1.07 -28.39
C PRO A 303 42.26 -0.03 -28.67
N GLU A 304 42.40 -1.18 -28.03
CA GLU A 304 41.46 -2.31 -28.06
C GLU A 304 40.31 -2.20 -27.04
N LYS A 305 40.38 -1.26 -26.08
CA LYS A 305 39.45 -1.06 -24.95
C LYS A 305 38.58 0.20 -25.07
#